data_AF-S6WG74-F1
#
_entry.id   AF-S6WG74-F1
#
_cell.length_a   1.000
_cell.length_b   1.000
_cell.length_c   1.000
_cell.angle_alpha   90.00
_cell.angle_beta   90.00
_cell.angle_gamma   90.00
#
_symmetry.space_group_name_H-M   'P 1'
#
loop_
_entity.id
_entity.type
_entity.pdbx_description
1 polymer ?
#
loop_
_entity_poly.entity_id
_entity_poly.type
_entity_poly.pdbx_seq_one_letter_code
_entity_poly.pdbx_strand_id
1 'polypeptide(L)'
;QAETGEGSGMLPFLLAEGLGWPLVIGLAQVESLSNGIALVLQALPRGQRRRLKVRLPFLATVDNAAPAPRQSAYGPAQRGLIEIEQVEAVADELCTAQSLHPAKPRPKRLKVIKAKSGADRMKAATAKASGGNGQVLKGVSAEESAAAILKLLIEEGVVR
;
A
#
# COMPACT_ATOMS: atom_id res chain seq x y z
N GLN A 1 3.51 -11.86 -7.07
CA GLN A 1 4.92 -11.70 -6.69
C GLN A 1 5.21 -10.22 -6.60
N ALA A 2 5.02 -9.64 -5.43
CA ALA A 2 5.54 -8.33 -5.06
C ALA A 2 6.07 -8.56 -3.65
N GLU A 3 7.37 -8.83 -3.51
CA GLU A 3 8.07 -9.07 -2.21
C GLU A 3 9.55 -9.51 -2.40
N THR A 4 10.19 -9.23 -3.55
CA THR A 4 11.62 -9.52 -3.75
C THR A 4 12.35 -8.31 -4.33
N GLY A 5 13.63 -8.17 -3.99
CA GLY A 5 14.48 -7.06 -4.45
C GLY A 5 14.12 -5.71 -3.82
N GLU A 6 14.16 -4.64 -4.62
CA GLU A 6 13.95 -3.24 -4.20
C GLU A 6 12.53 -2.98 -3.64
N GLY A 7 11.54 -3.75 -4.08
CA GLY A 7 10.16 -3.68 -3.59
C GLY A 7 9.86 -4.54 -2.36
N SER A 8 10.88 -5.12 -1.72
CA SER A 8 10.72 -6.07 -0.60
C SER A 8 10.19 -5.44 0.69
N GLY A 9 10.31 -4.13 0.86
CA GLY A 9 10.00 -3.46 2.12
C GLY A 9 10.99 -3.76 3.26
N MET A 10 12.15 -4.36 2.94
CA MET A 10 13.16 -4.76 3.93
C MET A 10 14.07 -3.62 4.43
N LEU A 11 14.12 -2.50 3.71
CA LEU A 11 14.97 -1.34 4.03
C LEU A 11 14.96 -0.93 5.53
N PRO A 12 13.80 -0.70 6.19
CA PRO A 12 13.80 -0.29 7.59
C PRO A 12 14.38 -1.35 8.53
N PHE A 13 14.28 -2.63 8.20
CA PHE A 13 14.82 -3.71 9.03
C PHE A 13 16.35 -3.79 8.90
N LEU A 14 16.85 -3.78 7.67
CA LEU A 14 18.28 -3.80 7.38
C LEU A 14 18.99 -2.56 7.93
N LEU A 15 18.35 -1.40 7.84
CA LEU A 15 18.89 -0.16 8.38
C LEU A 15 18.94 -0.19 9.92
N ALA A 16 17.89 -0.68 10.57
CA ALA A 16 17.87 -0.81 12.03
C ALA A 16 18.95 -1.79 12.53
N GLU A 17 19.12 -2.91 11.83
CA GLU A 17 20.17 -3.89 12.11
C GLU A 17 21.57 -3.26 11.94
N GLY A 18 21.82 -2.59 10.81
CA GLY A 18 23.11 -1.95 10.53
C GLY A 18 23.47 -0.83 11.51
N LEU A 19 22.49 -0.09 12.03
CA LEU A 19 22.69 0.95 13.03
C LEU A 19 22.68 0.41 14.48
N GLY A 20 22.22 -0.83 14.69
CA GLY A 20 21.96 -1.38 16.03
C GLY A 20 20.86 -0.64 16.80
N TRP A 21 19.89 -0.04 16.10
CA TRP A 21 18.83 0.77 16.71
C TRP A 21 17.53 -0.03 16.86
N PRO A 22 16.74 0.22 17.92
CA PRO A 22 15.39 -0.31 18.01
C PRO A 22 14.53 0.14 16.82
N LEU A 23 13.70 -0.75 16.29
CA LEU A 23 12.77 -0.45 15.20
C LEU A 23 11.32 -0.52 15.69
N VAL A 24 10.55 0.56 15.46
CA VAL A 24 9.10 0.60 15.65
C VAL A 24 8.40 0.58 14.30
N ILE A 25 7.74 -0.54 13.99
CA ILE A 25 6.93 -0.65 12.77
C ILE A 25 5.54 -0.06 12.97
N GLY A 26 5.01 0.64 11.97
CA GLY A 26 3.62 1.11 11.97
C GLY A 26 3.34 2.18 13.03
N LEU A 27 4.24 3.15 13.17
CA LEU A 27 4.08 4.30 14.06
C LEU A 27 2.84 5.11 13.65
N ALA A 28 1.89 5.25 14.56
CA ALA A 28 0.70 6.07 14.38
C ALA A 28 0.88 7.46 15.01
N GLN A 29 1.54 7.55 16.16
CA GLN A 29 1.69 8.84 16.86
C GLN A 29 2.89 8.82 17.81
N VAL A 30 3.55 9.97 17.95
CA VAL A 30 4.49 10.24 19.03
C VAL A 30 3.75 11.04 20.10
N GLU A 31 3.58 10.47 21.30
CA GLU A 31 2.86 11.12 22.40
C GLU A 31 3.79 12.04 23.19
N SER A 32 5.01 11.59 23.47
CA SER A 32 6.02 12.43 24.15
C SER A 32 7.44 11.94 23.90
N LEU A 33 8.38 12.86 24.06
CA LEU A 33 9.83 12.61 24.03
C LEU A 33 10.42 13.27 25.28
N SER A 34 10.97 12.47 26.20
CA SER A 34 11.58 12.98 27.42
C SER A 34 12.68 12.05 27.93
N ASN A 35 13.76 12.61 28.48
CA ASN A 35 14.84 11.86 29.14
C ASN A 35 15.39 10.69 28.32
N GLY A 36 15.57 10.88 27.00
CA GLY A 36 16.08 9.82 26.11
C GLY A 36 15.09 8.68 25.83
N ILE A 37 13.80 8.88 26.09
CA ILE A 37 12.74 7.91 25.88
C ILE A 37 11.58 8.54 25.11
N ALA A 38 11.02 7.78 24.18
CA ALA A 38 9.81 8.09 23.45
C ALA A 38 8.62 7.26 23.96
N LEU A 39 7.48 7.91 24.17
CA LEU A 39 6.18 7.23 24.26
C LEU A 39 5.48 7.36 22.92
N VAL A 40 5.15 6.23 22.32
CA VAL A 40 4.61 6.16 20.96
C VAL A 40 3.40 5.24 20.89
N LEU A 41 2.52 5.51 19.92
CA LEU A 41 1.42 4.63 19.54
C LEU A 41 1.78 3.90 18.25
N GLN A 42 1.69 2.58 18.28
CA GLN A 42 1.82 1.68 17.15
C GLN A 42 0.42 1.27 16.65
N ALA A 43 0.18 1.37 15.35
CA ALA A 43 -0.97 0.80 14.69
C ALA A 43 -0.84 -0.73 14.61
N LEU A 44 -1.93 -1.43 14.92
CA LEU A 44 -2.04 -2.87 14.78
C LEU A 44 -3.15 -3.22 13.78
N PRO A 45 -3.15 -4.44 13.23
CA PRO A 45 -4.26 -4.91 12.41
C PRO A 45 -5.61 -4.73 13.11
N ARG A 46 -6.68 -4.57 12.32
CA ARG A 46 -8.05 -4.36 12.82
C ARG A 46 -8.26 -3.05 13.58
N GLY A 47 -7.45 -2.02 13.28
CA GLY A 47 -7.61 -0.67 13.84
C GLY A 47 -7.22 -0.55 15.31
N GLN A 48 -6.58 -1.57 15.88
CA GLN A 48 -6.10 -1.55 17.25
C GLN A 48 -4.86 -0.66 17.37
N ARG A 49 -4.57 -0.18 18.58
CA ARG A 49 -3.38 0.61 18.89
C ARG A 49 -2.67 0.06 20.11
N ARG A 50 -1.34 0.04 20.07
CA ARG A 50 -0.49 -0.35 21.18
C ARG A 50 0.39 0.83 21.58
N ARG A 51 0.38 1.18 22.87
CA ARG A 51 1.34 2.14 23.42
C ARG A 51 2.66 1.44 23.72
N LEU A 52 3.77 2.04 23.28
CA LEU A 52 5.13 1.54 23.48
C LEU A 52 5.99 2.61 24.12
N LYS A 53 6.93 2.17 24.97
CA LYS A 53 7.99 3.00 25.54
C LYS A 53 9.31 2.54 24.93
N VAL A 54 9.99 3.42 24.20
CA VAL A 54 11.18 3.08 23.40
C VAL A 54 12.32 4.03 23.74
N ARG A 55 13.54 3.52 23.86
CA ARG A 55 14.73 4.33 24.13
C ARG A 55 15.23 4.99 22.84
N LEU A 56 15.67 6.25 22.93
CA LEU A 56 16.29 6.99 21.83
C LEU A 56 17.79 6.63 21.72
N PRO A 57 18.37 6.63 20.50
CA PRO A 57 17.70 6.77 19.21
C PRO A 57 16.94 5.48 18.81
N PHE A 58 15.91 5.62 18.00
CA PHE A 58 15.19 4.49 17.40
C PHE A 58 14.77 4.83 15.96
N LEU A 59 14.59 3.81 15.13
CA LEU A 59 14.06 3.92 13.78
C LEU A 59 12.56 3.62 13.80
N ALA A 60 11.79 4.28 12.92
CA ALA A 60 10.35 4.03 12.81
C ALA A 60 9.85 4.05 11.37
N THR A 61 8.89 3.18 11.06
CA THR A 61 8.06 3.30 9.85
C THR A 61 6.73 3.92 10.21
N VAL A 62 6.21 4.81 9.37
CA VAL A 62 4.96 5.53 9.65
C VAL A 62 3.77 4.80 9.00
N ASP A 63 2.72 4.55 9.79
CA ASP A 63 1.50 3.91 9.31
C ASP A 63 0.54 4.93 8.66
N ASN A 64 -0.35 4.46 7.79
CA ASN A 64 -1.39 5.31 7.20
C ASN A 64 -2.42 5.81 8.24
N ALA A 65 -2.50 5.17 9.42
CA ALA A 65 -3.29 5.63 10.55
C ALA A 65 -2.68 6.83 11.30
N ALA A 66 -1.47 7.27 10.92
CA ALA A 66 -0.85 8.47 11.45
C ALA A 66 -1.62 9.75 11.02
N PRO A 67 -1.43 10.87 11.73
CA PRO A 67 -2.01 12.15 11.33
C PRO A 67 -1.68 12.49 9.87
N ALA A 68 -2.67 13.04 9.17
CA ALA A 68 -2.47 13.51 7.81
C ALA A 68 -1.33 14.54 7.76
N PRO A 69 -0.50 14.53 6.70
CA PRO A 69 0.56 15.51 6.55
C PRO A 69 -0.05 16.92 6.53
N ARG A 70 0.59 17.85 7.24
CA ARG A 70 0.22 19.27 7.21
C ARG A 70 0.29 19.81 5.77
N GLN A 71 -0.52 20.82 5.49
CA GLN A 71 -0.46 21.52 4.20
C GLN A 71 0.94 22.09 3.96
N SER A 72 1.39 22.03 2.70
CA SER A 72 2.70 22.54 2.32
C SER A 72 2.75 24.07 2.36
N ALA A 73 3.78 24.61 3.00
CA ALA A 73 4.05 26.05 2.96
C ALA A 73 4.91 26.37 1.71
N TYR A 74 4.25 26.67 0.59
CA TYR A 74 4.90 26.84 -0.71
C TYR A 74 6.00 27.92 -0.72
N GLY A 75 5.71 29.09 -0.15
CA GLY A 75 6.67 30.21 -0.09
C GLY A 75 7.97 29.84 0.62
N PRO A 76 7.92 29.31 1.87
CA PRO A 76 9.09 28.78 2.55
C PRO A 76 9.82 27.67 1.79
N ALA A 77 9.09 26.72 1.18
CA ALA A 77 9.69 25.60 0.45
C ALA A 77 10.53 26.07 -0.74
N GLN A 78 10.08 27.09 -1.49
CA GLN A 78 10.81 27.65 -2.64
C GLN A 78 12.11 28.38 -2.26
N ARG A 79 12.23 28.85 -1.00
CA ARG A 79 13.44 29.51 -0.50
C ARG A 79 14.36 28.57 0.27
N GLY A 80 13.98 27.30 0.41
CA GLY A 80 14.84 26.28 1.00
C GLY A 80 16.06 26.03 0.11
N LEU A 81 17.19 25.74 0.74
CA LEU A 81 18.40 25.30 0.04
C LEU A 81 18.47 23.78 0.14
N ILE A 82 18.81 23.14 -0.97
CA ILE A 82 19.13 21.71 -1.00
C ILE A 82 20.65 21.62 -0.97
N GLU A 83 21.20 21.19 0.15
CA GLU A 83 22.61 20.89 0.28
C GLU A 83 22.90 19.53 -0.38
N ILE A 84 23.78 19.54 -1.36
CA ILE A 84 24.18 18.34 -2.09
C ILE A 84 25.53 17.90 -1.56
N GLU A 85 25.54 16.78 -0.86
CA GLU A 85 26.78 16.13 -0.42
C GLU A 85 27.27 15.19 -1.53
N GLN A 86 28.50 15.42 -2.01
CA GLN A 86 29.14 14.53 -2.97
C GLN A 86 29.71 13.34 -2.21
N VAL A 87 29.14 12.16 -2.45
CA VAL A 87 29.57 10.90 -1.87
C VAL A 87 30.09 9.97 -2.95
N GLU A 88 31.01 9.08 -2.57
CA GLU A 88 31.45 8.02 -3.47
C GLU A 88 30.25 7.10 -3.79
N ALA A 89 29.91 6.99 -5.06
CA ALA A 89 28.81 6.15 -5.50
C ALA A 89 29.22 4.68 -5.39
N VAL A 90 28.63 3.97 -4.42
CA VAL A 90 28.77 2.52 -4.32
C VAL A 90 27.88 1.89 -5.39
N ALA A 91 28.45 1.03 -6.22
CA ALA A 91 27.70 0.30 -7.24
C ALA A 91 26.64 -0.61 -6.57
N ASP A 92 25.37 -0.35 -6.87
CA ASP A 92 24.28 -1.25 -6.50
C ASP A 92 24.19 -2.37 -7.55
N GLU A 93 24.85 -3.50 -7.25
CA GLU A 93 24.88 -4.67 -8.13
C GLU A 93 23.46 -5.19 -8.46
N LEU A 94 22.50 -5.04 -7.54
CA LEU A 94 21.11 -5.47 -7.71
C LEU A 94 20.33 -4.53 -8.66
N CYS A 95 20.63 -3.23 -8.62
CA CYS A 95 20.02 -2.23 -9.49
C CYS A 95 20.67 -2.18 -10.89
N THR A 96 21.97 -2.50 -11.03
CA THR A 96 22.70 -2.39 -12.31
C THR A 96 22.15 -3.25 -13.45
N ALA A 97 21.39 -4.31 -13.15
CA ALA A 97 20.79 -5.18 -14.17
C ALA A 97 19.47 -4.65 -14.76
N GLN A 98 18.90 -3.57 -14.20
CA GLN A 98 17.53 -3.16 -14.50
C GLN A 98 17.48 -1.84 -15.28
N SER A 99 16.84 -1.86 -16.45
CA SER A 99 16.55 -0.64 -17.21
C SER A 99 15.37 0.10 -16.58
N LEU A 100 15.61 1.31 -16.08
CA LEU A 100 14.55 2.19 -15.60
C LEU A 100 13.62 2.57 -16.76
N HIS A 101 12.33 2.31 -16.58
CA HIS A 101 11.30 2.71 -17.54
C HIS A 101 10.36 3.75 -16.93
N PRO A 102 9.85 4.71 -17.72
CA PRO A 102 8.80 5.61 -17.27
C PRO A 102 7.60 4.83 -16.71
N ALA A 103 7.04 5.31 -15.60
CA ALA A 103 5.88 4.70 -14.97
C ALA A 103 4.72 4.63 -15.98
N LYS A 104 4.31 3.41 -16.34
CA LYS A 104 3.15 3.18 -17.22
C LYS A 104 1.85 3.30 -16.39
N PRO A 105 0.77 3.88 -16.96
CA PRO A 105 -0.53 3.87 -16.30
C PRO A 105 -0.93 2.43 -15.95
N ARG A 106 -1.48 2.24 -14.75
CA ARG A 106 -1.83 0.90 -14.23
C ARG A 106 -2.71 0.18 -15.25
N PRO A 107 -2.36 -1.04 -15.69
CA PRO A 107 -3.17 -1.77 -16.66
C PRO A 107 -4.57 -1.96 -16.07
N LYS A 108 -5.59 -1.61 -16.86
CA LYS A 108 -6.99 -1.86 -16.49
C LYS A 108 -7.17 -3.38 -16.33
N ARG A 109 -7.83 -3.81 -15.25
CA ARG A 109 -8.06 -5.24 -14.99
C ARG A 109 -8.79 -5.85 -16.19
N LEU A 110 -8.14 -6.83 -16.83
CA LEU A 110 -8.77 -7.62 -17.88
C LEU A 110 -9.87 -8.49 -17.24
N LYS A 111 -11.08 -8.42 -17.80
CA LYS A 111 -12.21 -9.24 -17.36
C LYS A 111 -11.90 -10.70 -17.65
N VAL A 112 -11.83 -11.53 -16.61
CA VAL A 112 -11.72 -12.99 -16.78
C VAL A 112 -13.07 -13.49 -17.29
N ILE A 113 -13.11 -13.92 -18.54
CA ILE A 113 -14.31 -14.52 -19.14
C ILE A 113 -14.31 -16.02 -18.79
N LYS A 114 -15.08 -16.41 -17.76
CA LYS A 114 -15.37 -17.83 -17.49
C LYS A 114 -16.44 -18.30 -18.47
N ALA A 115 -16.07 -19.20 -19.40
CA ALA A 115 -17.01 -19.87 -20.31
C ALA A 115 -16.62 -21.35 -20.48
N LYS A 116 -17.62 -22.24 -20.59
CA LYS A 116 -17.43 -23.70 -20.62
C LYS A 116 -16.85 -24.25 -21.94
N SER A 117 -16.83 -23.47 -23.03
CA SER A 117 -16.38 -23.91 -24.36
C SER A 117 -15.46 -22.88 -25.04
N GLY A 118 -14.56 -23.35 -25.90
CA GLY A 118 -13.68 -22.51 -26.72
C GLY A 118 -14.44 -21.60 -27.69
N ALA A 119 -15.58 -22.06 -28.22
CA ALA A 119 -16.43 -21.26 -29.11
C ALA A 119 -17.06 -20.07 -28.38
N ASP A 120 -17.48 -20.25 -27.13
CA ASP A 120 -18.06 -19.19 -26.29
C ASP A 120 -17.01 -18.14 -25.90
N ARG A 121 -15.76 -18.58 -25.67
CA ARG A 121 -14.62 -17.67 -25.44
C ARG A 121 -14.35 -16.76 -26.64
N MET A 122 -14.43 -17.30 -27.85
CA MET A 122 -14.23 -16.54 -29.09
C MET A 122 -15.36 -15.56 -29.37
N LYS A 123 -16.63 -15.95 -29.12
CA LYS A 123 -17.80 -15.04 -29.23
C LYS A 123 -17.74 -13.89 -28.23
N ALA A 124 -17.32 -14.15 -27.01
CA ALA A 124 -17.23 -13.11 -25.98
C ALA A 124 -16.06 -12.13 -26.21
N ALA A 125 -15.02 -12.54 -26.95
CA ALA A 125 -13.88 -11.70 -27.30
C ALA A 125 -14.17 -10.72 -28.45
N THR A 126 -15.10 -11.04 -29.36
CA THR A 126 -15.49 -10.17 -30.47
C THR A 126 -16.65 -9.23 -30.14
N ALA A 127 -17.34 -9.46 -29.03
CA ALA A 127 -18.33 -8.54 -28.50
C ALA A 127 -17.62 -7.27 -27.98
N LYS A 128 -17.77 -6.17 -28.72
CA LYS A 128 -17.32 -4.81 -28.33
C LYS A 128 -17.65 -4.59 -26.85
N ALA A 129 -16.62 -4.36 -26.04
CA ALA A 129 -16.72 -4.31 -24.58
C ALA A 129 -17.68 -3.20 -24.11
N SER A 130 -18.96 -3.53 -23.99
CA SER A 130 -19.88 -2.79 -23.14
C SER A 130 -19.47 -3.08 -21.70
N GLY A 131 -18.84 -2.09 -21.05
CA GLY A 131 -18.47 -2.12 -19.64
C GLY A 131 -19.70 -2.06 -18.72
N GLY A 132 -20.56 -3.07 -18.78
CA GLY A 132 -21.88 -3.04 -18.14
C GLY A 132 -22.35 -4.35 -17.52
N ASN A 133 -21.47 -5.30 -17.21
CA ASN A 133 -21.87 -6.60 -16.64
C ASN A 133 -21.95 -6.62 -15.10
N GLY A 134 -21.99 -5.45 -14.46
CA GLY A 134 -22.52 -5.37 -13.11
C GLY A 134 -24.04 -5.43 -13.20
N GLN A 135 -24.67 -6.41 -12.58
CA GLN A 135 -26.12 -6.41 -12.45
C GLN A 135 -26.50 -5.27 -11.51
N VAL A 136 -26.96 -4.14 -12.06
CA VAL A 136 -27.51 -3.05 -11.26
C VAL A 136 -28.96 -3.40 -10.96
N LEU A 137 -29.22 -3.86 -9.74
CA LEU A 137 -30.56 -4.14 -9.24
C LEU A 137 -31.30 -2.80 -9.06
N LYS A 138 -32.32 -2.54 -9.89
CA LYS A 138 -33.18 -1.35 -9.80
C LYS A 138 -34.63 -1.81 -9.66
N GLY A 139 -35.36 -1.25 -8.70
CA GLY A 139 -36.79 -1.52 -8.50
C GLY A 139 -37.14 -2.81 -7.74
N VAL A 140 -36.16 -3.46 -7.10
CA VAL A 140 -36.37 -4.59 -6.19
C VAL A 140 -36.39 -4.14 -4.74
N SER A 141 -37.02 -4.92 -3.87
CA SER A 141 -37.04 -4.64 -2.43
C SER A 141 -35.63 -4.68 -1.83
N ALA A 142 -35.47 -4.05 -0.66
CA ALA A 142 -34.19 -4.04 0.05
C ALA A 142 -33.70 -5.45 0.41
N GLU A 143 -34.63 -6.36 0.75
CA GLU A 143 -34.33 -7.75 1.12
C GLU A 143 -33.85 -8.57 -0.08
N GLU A 144 -34.54 -8.48 -1.23
CA GLU A 144 -34.14 -9.18 -2.46
C GLU A 144 -32.79 -8.68 -2.98
N SER A 145 -32.53 -7.38 -2.85
CA SER A 145 -31.26 -6.77 -3.21
C SER A 145 -30.12 -7.30 -2.34
N ALA A 146 -30.34 -7.37 -1.02
CA ALA A 146 -29.37 -7.89 -0.07
C ALA A 146 -29.08 -9.38 -0.30
N ALA A 147 -30.12 -10.18 -0.55
CA ALA A 147 -29.98 -11.61 -0.84
C ALA A 147 -29.17 -11.87 -2.13
N ALA A 148 -29.42 -11.10 -3.19
CA ALA A 148 -28.68 -11.20 -4.44
C ALA A 148 -27.19 -10.81 -4.28
N ILE A 149 -26.90 -9.75 -3.53
CA ILE A 149 -25.51 -9.35 -3.23
C ILE A 149 -24.83 -10.41 -2.37
N LEU A 150 -25.49 -10.92 -1.33
CA LEU A 150 -24.94 -11.94 -0.43
C LEU A 150 -24.61 -13.23 -1.20
N LYS A 151 -25.51 -13.67 -2.08
CA LYS A 151 -25.28 -14.84 -2.94
C LYS A 151 -24.03 -14.67 -3.81
N LEU A 152 -23.87 -13.50 -4.44
CA LEU A 152 -22.68 -13.20 -5.25
C LEU A 152 -21.39 -13.22 -4.41
N LEU A 153 -21.42 -12.65 -3.20
CA LEU A 153 -20.26 -12.63 -2.29
C LEU A 153 -19.85 -14.03 -1.81
N ILE A 154 -20.82 -14.93 -1.62
CA ILE A 154 -20.59 -16.35 -1.30
C ILE A 154 -20.01 -17.08 -2.51
N GLU A 155 -20.57 -16.89 -3.72
CA GLU A 155 -20.09 -17.52 -4.96
C GLU A 155 -18.65 -17.12 -5.31
N GLU A 156 -18.26 -15.88 -5.04
CA GLU A 156 -16.89 -15.37 -5.22
C GLU A 156 -15.96 -15.71 -4.04
N GLY A 157 -16.47 -16.35 -2.98
CA GLY A 157 -15.68 -16.80 -1.82
C GLY A 157 -15.16 -15.68 -0.92
N VAL A 158 -15.76 -14.49 -0.99
CA VAL A 158 -15.41 -13.34 -0.14
C VAL A 158 -16.00 -13.50 1.26
N VAL A 159 -17.16 -14.16 1.34
CA VAL A 159 -17.84 -14.49 2.60
C VAL A 159 -17.96 -16.02 2.66
N ARG A 160 -17.57 -16.61 3.80
CA ARG A 160 -17.77 -18.03 4.13
C ARG A 160 -18.91 -18.18 5.11
#